data_AF-A0A534N1B4-F1
#
_entry.id   AF-A0A534N1B4-F1
#
_cell.length_a   1.000
_cell.length_b   1.000
_cell.length_c   1.000
_cell.angle_alpha   90.00
_cell.angle_beta   90.00
_cell.angle_gamma   90.00
#
_symmetry.space_group_name_H-M   'P 1'
#
loop_
_entity.id
_entity.type
_entity.pdbx_description
1 polymer ?
#
loop_
_entity_poly.entity_id
_entity_poly.type
_entity_poly.pdbx_seq_one_letter_code
_entity_poly.pdbx_strand_id
1 'polypeptide(L)' 'SVEIAIWVAVGGRGTLLGPILGAALINGAKSWLTVAAPELWLYALGLLFIVVTRWLPDGVLGLLRREQK' A
#
# COMPACT_ATOMS: atom_id res chain seq x y z
N SER A 1 -11.60 -9.12 -1.91
CA SER A 1 -11.70 -7.82 -1.22
C SER A 1 -10.72 -6.82 -1.81
N VAL A 2 -11.15 -5.56 -1.99
CA VAL A 2 -10.32 -4.45 -2.51
C VAL A 2 -9.04 -4.23 -1.69
N GLU A 3 -9.09 -4.50 -0.39
CA GLU A 3 -7.96 -4.34 0.53
C GLU A 3 -6.71 -5.15 0.10
N ILE A 4 -6.89 -6.37 -0.38
CA ILE A 4 -5.79 -7.23 -0.86
C ILE A 4 -5.17 -6.66 -2.14
N ALA A 5 -5.99 -6.11 -3.04
CA ALA A 5 -5.49 -5.45 -4.24
C ALA A 5 -4.64 -4.22 -3.88
N ILE A 6 -5.01 -3.50 -2.81
CA ILE A 6 -4.25 -2.37 -2.29
C ILE A 6 -2.93 -2.82 -1.69
N TRP A 7 -2.89 -3.92 -0.92
CA TRP A 7 -1.62 -4.46 -0.39
C TRP A 7 -0.62 -4.77 -1.50
N VAL A 8 -1.09 -5.39 -2.58
CA VAL A 8 -0.25 -5.70 -3.75
C VAL A 8 0.19 -4.42 -4.47
N ALA A 9 -0.71 -3.45 -4.67
CA ALA A 9 -0.39 -2.19 -5.33
C ALA A 9 0.65 -1.38 -4.54
N VAL A 10 0.47 -1.27 -3.23
CA VAL A 10 1.37 -0.54 -2.31
C VAL A 10 2.71 -1.22 -2.21
N GLY A 11 2.71 -2.54 -2.04
CA GLY A 11 3.91 -3.33 -1.87
C GLY A 11 4.76 -3.47 -3.13
N GLY A 12 4.10 -3.50 -4.29
CA GLY A 12 4.71 -3.69 -5.60
C GLY A 12 4.30 -5.01 -6.25
N ARG A 13 3.91 -4.92 -7.52
CA ARG A 13 3.49 -6.04 -8.39
C ARG A 13 4.71 -6.60 -9.12
N GLY A 14 5.21 -7.76 -8.70
CA GLY A 14 6.36 -8.41 -9.33
C GLY A 14 7.20 -9.30 -8.42
N THR A 15 6.91 -9.31 -7.11
CA THR A 15 7.55 -10.22 -6.14
C THR A 15 6.55 -10.67 -5.09
N LEU A 16 6.83 -11.80 -4.41
CA LEU A 16 6.07 -12.23 -3.24
C LEU A 16 6.31 -11.35 -2.01
N LEU A 17 7.46 -10.68 -1.93
CA LEU A 17 7.79 -9.77 -0.82
C LEU A 17 6.95 -8.48 -0.84
N GLY A 18 6.53 -8.03 -2.02
CA GLY A 18 5.76 -6.80 -2.18
C GLY A 18 4.46 -6.85 -1.39
N PRO A 19 3.56 -7.80 -1.69
CA PRO A 19 2.30 -7.95 -0.96
C PRO A 19 2.49 -8.09 0.55
N ILE A 20 3.57 -8.74 1.02
CA ILE A 20 3.87 -8.89 2.45
C ILE A 20 4.21 -7.52 3.07
N LEU A 21 5.10 -6.74 2.45
CA LEU A 21 5.46 -5.40 2.92
C LEU A 21 4.26 -4.44 2.84
N GLY A 22 3.48 -4.51 1.76
CA GLY A 22 2.26 -3.73 1.58
C GLY A 22 1.19 -4.08 2.60
N ALA A 23 1.03 -5.37 2.93
CA ALA A 23 0.11 -5.81 3.99
C ALA A 23 0.56 -5.32 5.37
N ALA A 24 1.86 -5.33 5.67
CA ALA A 24 2.40 -4.81 6.93
C ALA A 24 2.16 -3.29 7.06
N LEU A 25 2.46 -2.52 6.02
CA LEU A 25 2.22 -1.08 5.98
C LEU A 25 0.74 -0.74 6.12
N ILE A 26 -0.12 -1.42 5.37
CA ILE A 26 -1.56 -1.17 5.38
C ILE A 26 -2.18 -1.61 6.70
N ASN A 27 -1.74 -2.72 7.30
CA ASN A 27 -2.22 -3.12 8.64
C ASN A 27 -1.76 -2.15 9.73
N GLY A 28 -0.53 -1.64 9.66
CA GLY A 28 -0.06 -0.59 10.58
C GLY A 28 -0.88 0.69 10.45
N ALA A 29 -1.10 1.15 9.21
CA ALA A 29 -1.94 2.31 8.93
C ALA A 29 -3.39 2.08 9.37
N LYS A 30 -3.94 0.87 9.13
CA LYS A 30 -5.28 0.48 9.57
C LYS A 30 -5.39 0.60 11.08
N SER A 31 -4.47 0.01 11.83
CA SER A 31 -4.50 0.04 13.30
C SER A 31 -4.52 1.47 13.86
N TRP A 32 -3.83 2.41 13.23
CA TRP A 32 -3.85 3.81 13.65
C TRP A 32 -5.12 4.54 13.19
N LEU A 33 -5.47 4.39 11.92
CA LEU A 33 -6.55 5.16 11.29
C LEU A 33 -7.93 4.69 11.74
N THR A 34 -8.12 3.39 11.99
CA THR A 34 -9.39 2.87 12.51
C THR A 34 -9.63 3.23 13.97
N VAL A 35 -8.58 3.58 14.73
CA VAL A 35 -8.72 4.06 16.11
C VAL A 35 -9.10 5.54 16.13
N ALA A 36 -8.56 6.35 15.21
CA ALA A 36 -8.84 7.78 15.14
C ALA A 36 -10.13 8.12 14.38
N ALA A 37 -10.40 7.43 13.26
CA ALA A 37 -11.53 7.71 12.38
C ALA A 37 -11.88 6.49 11.49
N PRO A 38 -12.76 5.58 11.94
CA PRO A 38 -13.13 4.35 11.22
C PRO A 38 -13.71 4.63 9.82
N GLU A 39 -14.47 5.70 9.71
CA GLU A 39 -15.25 6.08 8.51
C GLU A 39 -14.35 6.62 7.40
N LEU A 40 -13.18 7.16 7.78
CA LEU A 40 -12.18 7.67 6.84
C LEU A 40 -11.32 6.56 6.23
N TRP A 41 -11.36 5.33 6.74
CA TRP A 41 -10.53 4.23 6.26
C TRP A 41 -10.73 3.92 4.78
N LEU A 42 -11.98 3.86 4.33
CA LEU A 42 -12.31 3.58 2.93
C LEU A 42 -11.86 4.71 1.99
N TYR A 43 -12.01 5.97 2.42
CA TYR A 43 -11.54 7.12 1.66
C TYR A 43 -10.00 7.15 1.59
N ALA A 44 -9.33 6.85 2.70
CA ALA A 44 -7.88 6.75 2.77
C ALA A 44 -7.36 5.63 1.86
N LEU A 45 -7.99 4.46 1.85
CA LEU A 45 -7.66 3.36 0.95
C LEU A 45 -7.82 3.75 -0.53
N GLY A 46 -8.91 4.41 -0.90
CA GLY A 46 -9.14 4.88 -2.27
C GLY A 46 -8.10 5.92 -2.71
N LEU A 47 -7.81 6.90 -1.85
CA LEU A 47 -6.81 7.93 -2.13
C LEU A 47 -5.40 7.33 -2.23
N LEU A 48 -5.06 6.43 -1.32
CA LEU A 48 -3.78 5.75 -1.30
C LEU A 48 -3.58 4.87 -2.54
N PHE A 49 -4.63 4.21 -3.03
CA PHE A 49 -4.61 3.48 -4.29
C PHE A 49 -4.29 4.39 -5.49
N ILE A 50 -4.93 5.56 -5.58
CA ILE A 50 -4.68 6.53 -6.66
C ILE A 50 -3.23 7.06 -6.59
N VAL A 51 -2.78 7.47 -5.41
CA VAL A 51 -1.43 8.02 -5.20
C VAL A 51 -0.37 6.99 -5.59
N VAL A 52 -0.51 5.76 -5.08
CA VAL A 52 0.41 4.66 -5.36
C VAL A 52 0.42 4.33 -6.84
N THR A 53 -0.73 4.11 -7.47
CA THR A 53 -0.77 3.74 -8.90
C THR A 53 -0.24 4.84 -9.82
N ARG A 54 -0.44 6.12 -9.45
CA ARG A 54 -0.01 7.27 -10.27
C ARG A 54 1.50 7.55 -10.15
N TRP A 55 2.07 7.40 -8.95
CA TRP A 55 3.45 7.83 -8.63
C TRP A 55 4.41 6.68 -8.31
N LEU A 56 3.91 5.58 -7.76
CA LEU A 56 4.66 4.35 -7.42
C LEU A 56 4.05 3.14 -8.17
N PRO A 57 4.11 3.07 -9.51
CA PRO A 57 3.52 1.97 -10.27
C PRO A 57 4.14 0.60 -9.95
N ASP A 58 5.39 0.59 -9.47
CA ASP A 58 6.13 -0.59 -9.00
C ASP A 58 6.04 -0.78 -7.46
N GLY A 59 5.24 0.05 -6.78
CA GLY A 59 5.08 0.07 -5.32
C GLY A 59 6.35 0.48 -4.57
N VAL A 60 6.33 0.25 -3.25
CA VAL A 60 7.43 0.57 -2.34
C VAL A 60 8.70 -0.22 -2.69
N LEU A 61 8.57 -1.49 -3.11
CA LEU A 61 9.72 -2.29 -3.55
C LEU A 61 10.39 -1.76 -4.82
N GLY A 62 9.61 -1.14 -5.73
CA GLY A 62 10.16 -0.49 -6.91
C GLY A 62 11.14 0.62 -6.54
N LEU A 63 10.85 1.39 -5.49
CA LEU A 63 11.76 2.41 -4.95
C LEU A 63 13.01 1.77 -4.33
N LEU A 64 12.86 0.79 -3.44
CA LEU A 64 14.02 0.13 -2.79
C LEU A 64 14.97 -0.53 -3.79
N ARG A 65 14.47 -1.06 -4.91
CA ARG A 65 15.30 -1.63 -5.98
C ARG A 65 15.97 -0.58 -6.86
N ARG A 66 15.37 0.60 -7.00
CA ARG A 66 15.91 1.68 -7.84
C ARG A 66 17.13 2.36 -7.22
N GLU A 67 17.17 2.43 -5.89
CA GLU A 67 18.30 2.97 -5.11
C GLU A 67 19.55 2.04 -5.11
N GLN A 68 19.45 0.86 -5.74
CA GLN A 68 20.54 -0.12 -5.81
C GLN A 68 21.33 -0.10 -7.12
N LYS A 69 21.12 0.90 -8.00
CA LYS A 69 21.83 1.08 -9.26
C LYS A 69 22.61 2.39 -9.32
#